data_AF-A0A6N9EQN8-F1
#
_entry.id   AF-A0A6N9EQN8-F1
#
_cell.length_a   1.000
_cell.length_b   1.000
_cell.length_c   1.000
_cell.angle_alpha   90.00
_cell.angle_beta   90.00
_cell.angle_gamma   90.00
#
_symmetry.space_group_name_H-M   'P 1'
#
loop_
_entity.id
_entity.type
_entity.pdbx_description
1 polymer ?
#
loop_
_entity_poly.entity_id
_entity_poly.type
_entity_poly.pdbx_seq_one_letter_code
_entity_poly.pdbx_strand_id
1 'polypeptide(L)'
;MTATPAVEELPLIISVDDHVMEPKDLWQQQLPPSMRDRGPRVVQEKIRLHFTGGHYGFERDDPDGHWCDVWLFEDSVTPTGLLHGPAGMPREEQRNVAARYEDLRPGTYEQSARLADMDLNHVEAAINFPNIFPRFCGQGFLERDDKELAAECLRIYNDWIIDDWGGG
;
A
#
# COMPACT_ATOMS: atom_id res chain seq x y z
N MET A 1 -6.48 31.81 32.96
CA MET A 1 -5.62 30.74 32.43
C MET A 1 -6.55 29.70 31.85
N THR A 2 -6.54 29.49 30.54
CA THR A 2 -7.28 28.40 29.92
C THR A 2 -6.62 27.09 30.35
N ALA A 3 -7.39 26.23 31.02
CA ALA A 3 -6.93 24.89 31.38
C ALA A 3 -6.61 24.13 30.08
N THR A 4 -5.52 23.36 30.08
CA THR A 4 -5.27 22.39 29.01
C THR A 4 -6.44 21.40 28.99
N PRO A 5 -7.11 21.19 27.83
CA PRO A 5 -8.23 20.27 27.74
C PRO A 5 -7.78 18.84 28.08
N ALA A 6 -8.71 18.04 28.61
CA ALA A 6 -8.51 16.60 28.77
C ALA A 6 -8.51 15.91 27.39
N VAL A 7 -7.95 14.70 27.28
CA VAL A 7 -7.86 13.97 26.00
C VAL A 7 -9.26 13.71 25.42
N GLU A 8 -10.23 13.46 26.28
CA GLU A 8 -11.63 13.21 25.92
C GLU A 8 -12.36 14.47 25.42
N GLU A 9 -11.79 15.65 25.68
CA GLU A 9 -12.30 16.95 25.22
C GLU A 9 -11.68 17.38 23.89
N LEU A 10 -10.65 16.67 23.42
CA LEU A 10 -10.04 16.95 22.11
C LEU A 10 -10.98 16.47 20.99
N PRO A 11 -11.22 17.30 19.96
CA PRO A 11 -11.94 16.83 18.78
C PRO A 11 -11.20 15.67 18.12
N LEU A 12 -11.93 14.86 17.37
CA LEU A 12 -11.32 13.86 16.50
C LEU A 12 -10.38 14.54 15.49
N ILE A 13 -9.37 13.78 15.06
CA ILE A 13 -8.32 14.26 14.17
C ILE A 13 -8.74 14.04 12.71
N ILE A 14 -8.40 15.01 11.85
CA ILE A 14 -8.41 14.83 10.41
C ILE A 14 -6.98 14.48 9.98
N SER A 15 -6.76 13.25 9.52
CA SER A 15 -5.48 12.86 8.92
C SER A 15 -5.40 13.32 7.47
N VAL A 16 -4.39 14.12 7.16
CA VAL A 16 -4.19 14.69 5.82
C VAL A 16 -3.20 13.90 4.97
N ASP A 17 -2.56 12.89 5.54
CA ASP A 17 -1.54 12.08 4.88
C ASP A 17 -1.54 10.65 5.45
N ASP A 18 -2.42 9.84 4.89
CA ASP A 18 -2.48 8.41 5.14
C ASP A 18 -2.26 7.65 3.83
N HIS A 19 -1.96 6.36 3.93
CA HIS A 19 -1.81 5.49 2.76
C HIS A 19 -2.68 4.25 2.87
N VAL A 20 -3.05 3.72 1.71
CA VAL A 20 -3.74 2.44 1.56
C VAL A 20 -2.93 1.51 0.65
N MET A 21 -2.88 0.24 1.00
CA MET A 21 -2.32 -0.81 0.16
C MET A 21 -3.42 -1.36 -0.75
N GLU A 22 -3.17 -1.32 -2.04
CA GLU A 22 -4.13 -1.72 -3.05
C GLU A 22 -4.42 -3.24 -2.98
N PRO A 23 -5.66 -3.71 -3.21
CA PRO A 23 -5.95 -5.14 -3.23
C PRO A 23 -5.08 -5.87 -4.24
N LYS A 24 -4.49 -6.99 -3.82
CA LYS A 24 -3.53 -7.77 -4.63
C LYS A 24 -4.06 -8.17 -6.00
N ASP A 25 -5.38 -8.30 -6.10
CA ASP A 25 -6.11 -8.78 -7.27
C ASP A 25 -6.93 -7.70 -7.97
N LEU A 26 -6.87 -6.43 -7.53
CA LEU A 26 -7.67 -5.32 -8.07
C LEU A 26 -7.66 -5.30 -9.60
N TRP A 27 -6.47 -5.20 -10.21
CA TRP A 27 -6.35 -5.15 -11.66
C TRP A 27 -6.65 -6.48 -12.34
N GLN A 28 -6.36 -7.61 -11.69
CA GLN A 28 -6.66 -8.92 -12.25
C GLN A 28 -8.18 -9.17 -12.33
N GLN A 29 -8.95 -8.61 -11.40
CA GLN A 29 -10.40 -8.66 -11.44
C GLN A 29 -11.00 -7.66 -12.44
N GLN A 30 -10.50 -6.42 -12.46
CA GLN A 30 -11.17 -5.30 -13.14
C GLN A 30 -10.70 -5.06 -14.58
N LEU A 31 -9.47 -5.44 -14.94
CA LEU A 31 -9.00 -5.23 -16.31
C LEU A 31 -9.82 -6.07 -17.31
N PRO A 32 -10.07 -5.54 -18.52
CA PRO A 32 -10.71 -6.31 -19.56
C PRO A 32 -9.83 -7.52 -19.94
N PRO A 33 -10.45 -8.64 -20.40
CA PRO A 33 -9.71 -9.86 -20.73
C PRO A 33 -8.54 -9.65 -21.71
N SER A 34 -8.64 -8.69 -22.62
CA SER A 34 -7.59 -8.34 -23.59
C SER A 34 -6.34 -7.69 -22.98
N MET A 35 -6.44 -7.19 -21.75
CA MET A 35 -5.39 -6.46 -21.04
C MET A 35 -4.89 -7.19 -19.77
N ARG A 36 -5.73 -8.04 -19.18
CA ARG A 36 -5.49 -8.67 -17.86
C ARG A 36 -4.13 -9.35 -17.73
N ASP A 37 -3.73 -10.15 -18.72
CA ASP A 37 -2.46 -10.90 -18.68
C ASP A 37 -1.23 -10.00 -18.64
N ARG A 38 -1.35 -8.75 -19.12
CA ARG A 38 -0.29 -7.74 -19.13
C ARG A 38 -0.39 -6.77 -17.95
N GLY A 39 -1.51 -6.79 -17.23
CA GLY A 39 -1.80 -5.89 -16.13
C GLY A 39 -0.97 -6.15 -14.87
N PRO A 40 -1.04 -5.24 -13.89
CA PRO A 40 -0.37 -5.42 -12.60
C PRO A 40 -0.84 -6.70 -11.90
N ARG A 41 0.10 -7.43 -11.31
CA ARG A 41 -0.17 -8.65 -10.53
C ARG A 41 0.81 -8.82 -9.39
N VAL A 42 0.36 -9.48 -8.34
CA VAL A 42 1.21 -9.89 -7.22
C VAL A 42 1.68 -11.33 -7.40
N VAL A 43 2.95 -11.58 -7.11
CA VAL A 43 3.52 -12.93 -6.96
C VAL A 43 4.17 -13.06 -5.59
N GLN A 44 4.31 -14.30 -5.12
CA GLN A 44 5.03 -14.59 -3.89
C GLN A 44 6.41 -15.15 -4.17
N GLU A 45 7.42 -14.44 -3.69
CA GLU A 45 8.84 -14.78 -3.89
C GLU A 45 9.58 -14.59 -2.57
N LYS A 46 10.74 -15.25 -2.44
CA LYS A 46 11.66 -14.92 -1.35
C LYS A 46 12.53 -13.74 -1.77
N ILE A 47 12.44 -12.66 -1.00
CA ILE A 47 13.12 -11.40 -1.27
C ILE A 47 14.06 -11.06 -0.12
N ARG A 48 15.33 -10.75 -0.44
CA ARG A 48 16.25 -10.10 0.50
C ARG A 48 16.32 -8.62 0.15
N LEU A 49 15.81 -7.77 1.03
CA LEU A 49 15.99 -6.32 0.91
C LEU A 49 17.35 -5.93 1.47
N HIS A 50 18.00 -4.97 0.83
CA HIS A 50 19.24 -4.38 1.31
C HIS A 50 19.20 -2.86 1.19
N PHE A 51 19.74 -2.19 2.20
CA PHE A 51 19.87 -0.73 2.22
C PHE A 51 21.35 -0.38 2.41
N THR A 52 21.99 0.05 1.33
CA THR A 52 23.43 0.32 1.30
C THR A 52 23.66 1.74 0.81
N GLY A 53 24.27 2.59 1.64
CA GLY A 53 24.66 3.94 1.24
C GLY A 53 23.50 4.86 0.83
N GLY A 54 22.30 4.65 1.39
CA GLY A 54 21.10 5.42 1.00
C GLY A 54 20.33 4.82 -0.18
N HIS A 55 20.83 3.75 -0.79
CA HIS A 55 20.17 3.06 -1.89
C HIS A 55 19.42 1.83 -1.39
N TYR A 56 18.15 1.76 -1.76
CA TYR A 56 17.28 0.62 -1.48
C TYR A 56 17.33 -0.34 -2.67
N GLY A 57 17.71 -1.59 -2.41
CA GLY A 57 17.76 -2.64 -3.43
C GLY A 57 17.26 -3.97 -2.88
N PHE A 58 17.14 -4.96 -3.77
CA PHE A 58 16.63 -6.27 -3.41
C PHE A 58 17.21 -7.39 -4.28
N GLU A 59 17.24 -8.60 -3.73
CA GLU A 59 17.55 -9.85 -4.43
C GLU A 59 16.29 -10.71 -4.47
N ARG A 60 15.93 -11.20 -5.66
CA ARG A 60 14.80 -12.12 -5.90
C ARG A 60 15.25 -13.57 -5.79
N ASP A 61 14.31 -14.44 -5.42
CA ASP A 61 14.52 -15.87 -5.25
C ASP A 61 15.68 -16.21 -4.31
N ASP A 62 15.93 -15.36 -3.32
CA ASP A 62 16.99 -15.56 -2.34
C ASP A 62 16.56 -16.66 -1.34
N PRO A 63 17.27 -17.78 -1.23
CA PRO A 63 16.90 -18.87 -0.33
C PRO A 63 16.78 -18.44 1.15
N ASP A 64 17.57 -17.44 1.54
CA ASP A 64 17.65 -16.85 2.87
C ASP A 64 16.82 -15.56 2.98
N GLY A 65 16.13 -15.16 1.91
CA GLY A 65 15.20 -14.05 1.88
C GLY A 65 13.91 -14.33 2.65
N HIS A 66 13.10 -13.28 2.82
CA HIS A 66 11.77 -13.36 3.43
C HIS A 66 10.70 -13.54 2.35
N TRP A 67 9.64 -14.29 2.65
CA TRP A 67 8.47 -14.34 1.78
C TRP A 67 7.89 -12.94 1.61
N CYS A 68 7.61 -12.58 0.36
CA CYS A 68 7.23 -11.23 -0.02
C CYS A 68 6.14 -11.28 -1.08
N ASP A 69 5.17 -10.39 -0.94
CA ASP A 69 4.26 -10.05 -2.03
C ASP A 69 4.96 -9.02 -2.94
N VAL A 70 5.27 -9.42 -4.16
CA VAL A 70 5.99 -8.61 -5.17
C VAL A 70 5.04 -8.20 -6.27
N TRP A 71 4.91 -6.90 -6.50
CA TRP A 71 4.17 -6.36 -7.63
C TRP A 71 5.00 -6.47 -8.91
N LEU A 72 4.40 -7.03 -9.95
CA LEU A 72 4.94 -7.11 -11.30
C LEU A 72 4.04 -6.31 -12.25
N PHE A 73 4.63 -5.39 -13.01
CA PHE A 73 3.94 -4.70 -14.09
C PHE A 73 4.93 -4.21 -15.14
N GLU A 74 4.82 -4.72 -16.36
CA GLU A 74 5.83 -4.57 -17.41
C GLU A 74 7.26 -4.88 -16.90
N ASP A 75 8.15 -3.88 -16.92
CA ASP A 75 9.53 -3.95 -16.43
C ASP A 75 9.65 -3.71 -14.91
N SER A 76 8.58 -3.24 -14.26
CA SER A 76 8.57 -2.95 -12.83
C SER A 76 8.49 -4.20 -11.98
N VAL A 77 9.39 -4.27 -11.00
CA VAL A 77 9.38 -5.26 -9.93
C VAL A 77 9.47 -4.52 -8.61
N THR A 78 8.39 -4.52 -7.84
CA THR A 78 8.27 -3.71 -6.62
C THR A 78 7.94 -4.62 -5.43
N PRO A 79 8.93 -4.92 -4.56
CA PRO A 79 8.69 -5.74 -3.39
C PRO A 79 7.93 -4.97 -2.29
N THR A 80 7.07 -5.67 -1.57
CA THR A 80 6.47 -5.17 -0.33
C THR A 80 7.49 -5.26 0.82
N GLY A 81 7.75 -4.13 1.48
CA GLY A 81 8.58 -4.05 2.68
C GLY A 81 7.73 -3.87 3.94
N LEU A 82 8.23 -4.38 5.07
CA LEU A 82 7.54 -4.28 6.37
C LEU A 82 7.28 -2.82 6.79
N LEU A 83 8.15 -1.90 6.37
CA LEU A 83 8.02 -0.47 6.66
C LEU A 83 7.02 0.27 5.75
N HIS A 84 6.34 -0.39 4.81
CA HIS A 84 5.25 0.22 4.05
C HIS A 84 3.95 0.35 4.85
N GLY A 85 3.81 -0.38 5.98
CA GLY A 85 2.65 -0.30 6.87
C GLY A 85 2.94 -0.71 8.31
N PRO A 86 3.96 -0.14 9.01
CA PRO A 86 4.36 -0.57 10.34
C PRO A 86 3.46 -0.02 11.46
N ALA A 87 2.27 0.49 11.13
CA ALA A 87 1.34 1.05 12.10
C ALA A 87 1.00 0.00 13.17
N GLY A 88 1.07 0.38 14.45
CA GLY A 88 0.85 -0.53 15.59
C GLY A 88 1.97 -1.54 15.85
N MET A 89 3.05 -1.57 15.07
CA MET A 89 4.22 -2.42 15.32
C MET A 89 5.17 -1.76 16.33
N PRO A 90 5.65 -2.48 17.37
CA PRO A 90 6.67 -1.98 18.28
C PRO A 90 7.92 -1.52 17.52
N ARG A 91 8.53 -0.42 17.95
CA ARG A 91 9.64 0.22 17.22
C ARG A 91 10.84 -0.71 17.03
N GLU A 92 11.08 -1.60 17.99
CA GLU A 92 12.13 -2.61 17.97
C GLU A 92 11.88 -3.74 16.94
N GLU A 93 10.64 -3.92 16.50
CA GLU A 93 10.26 -4.92 15.49
C GLU A 93 10.27 -4.36 14.07
N GLN A 94 10.24 -3.03 13.93
CA GLN A 94 10.28 -2.31 12.66
C GLN A 94 11.65 -2.48 11.98
N ARG A 95 11.70 -3.37 10.98
CA ARG A 95 12.92 -3.75 10.27
C ARG A 95 12.77 -3.56 8.76
N ASN A 96 13.87 -3.24 8.08
CA ASN A 96 13.95 -3.19 6.62
C ASN A 96 14.04 -4.61 6.04
N VAL A 97 12.93 -5.35 6.10
CA VAL A 97 12.80 -6.72 5.57
C VAL A 97 11.57 -6.84 4.68
N ALA A 98 11.60 -7.83 3.78
CA ALA A 98 10.46 -8.08 2.90
C ALA A 98 9.28 -8.59 3.71
N ALA A 99 8.08 -8.27 3.24
CA ALA A 99 6.84 -8.59 3.91
C ALA A 99 5.77 -9.01 2.90
N ARG A 100 4.77 -9.70 3.42
CA ARG A 100 3.47 -9.93 2.78
C ARG A 100 2.44 -9.02 3.42
N TYR A 101 1.30 -8.87 2.78
CA TYR A 101 0.17 -8.11 3.33
C TYR A 101 -0.27 -8.66 4.68
N GLU A 102 -0.23 -9.99 4.85
CA GLU A 102 -0.61 -10.67 6.08
C GLU A 102 0.37 -10.43 7.25
N ASP A 103 1.56 -9.89 6.96
CA ASP A 103 2.52 -9.48 7.99
C ASP A 103 2.23 -8.04 8.49
N LEU A 104 1.26 -7.34 7.89
CA LEU A 104 0.82 -5.98 8.21
C LEU A 104 -0.60 -6.00 8.81
N ARG A 105 -0.99 -4.92 9.49
CA ARG A 105 -2.36 -4.81 10.03
C ARG A 105 -3.39 -4.87 8.90
N PRO A 106 -4.51 -5.58 9.05
CA PRO A 106 -5.57 -5.60 8.04
C PRO A 106 -6.07 -4.19 7.65
N GLY A 107 -6.07 -3.23 8.58
CA GLY A 107 -6.44 -1.83 8.30
C GLY A 107 -5.57 -1.11 7.27
N THR A 108 -4.46 -1.71 6.80
CA THR A 108 -3.70 -1.17 5.67
C THR A 108 -4.32 -1.50 4.30
N TYR A 109 -5.18 -2.52 4.19
CA TYR A 109 -5.82 -2.94 2.92
C TYR A 109 -7.30 -3.35 3.04
N GLU A 110 -7.87 -3.46 4.24
CA GLU A 110 -9.29 -3.73 4.48
C GLU A 110 -9.99 -2.49 5.07
N GLN A 111 -11.02 -1.99 4.38
CA GLN A 111 -11.72 -0.76 4.76
C GLN A 111 -12.36 -0.83 6.15
N SER A 112 -13.09 -1.91 6.46
CA SER A 112 -13.75 -2.06 7.76
C SER A 112 -12.75 -2.13 8.91
N ALA A 113 -11.62 -2.82 8.71
CA ALA A 113 -10.52 -2.83 9.68
C ALA A 113 -9.86 -1.46 9.81
N ARG A 114 -9.78 -0.68 8.71
CA ARG A 114 -9.27 0.69 8.76
C ARG A 114 -10.15 1.61 9.59
N LEU A 115 -11.47 1.52 9.45
CA LEU A 115 -12.40 2.31 10.28
C LEU A 115 -12.22 1.99 11.77
N ALA A 116 -12.05 0.71 12.12
CA ALA A 116 -11.76 0.31 13.51
C ALA A 116 -10.40 0.86 14.00
N ASP A 117 -9.38 0.89 13.14
CA ASP A 117 -8.08 1.47 13.45
C ASP A 117 -8.16 3.02 13.60
N MET A 118 -9.01 3.68 12.82
CA MET A 118 -9.28 5.12 12.92
C MET A 118 -9.97 5.46 14.24
N ASP A 119 -10.98 4.69 14.65
CA ASP A 119 -11.66 4.84 15.95
C ASP A 119 -10.66 4.72 17.11
N LEU A 120 -9.76 3.73 17.05
CA LEU A 120 -8.72 3.51 18.06
C LEU A 120 -7.71 4.68 18.11
N ASN A 121 -7.42 5.30 16.95
CA ASN A 121 -6.42 6.35 16.81
C ASN A 121 -7.02 7.77 16.89
N HIS A 122 -8.28 7.91 17.31
CA HIS A 122 -8.99 9.20 17.44
C HIS A 122 -9.06 9.99 16.12
N VAL A 123 -9.27 9.29 15.00
CA VAL A 123 -9.35 9.87 13.64
C VAL A 123 -10.79 9.87 13.13
N GLU A 124 -11.30 11.02 12.70
CA GLU A 124 -12.64 11.17 12.10
C GLU A 124 -12.62 10.93 10.59
N ALA A 125 -11.60 11.46 9.92
CA ALA A 125 -11.47 11.39 8.47
C ALA A 125 -10.01 11.32 8.07
N ALA A 126 -9.72 10.61 6.98
CA ALA A 126 -8.37 10.41 6.48
C ALA A 126 -8.30 10.56 4.95
N ILE A 127 -7.36 11.36 4.47
CA ILE A 127 -6.98 11.39 3.06
C ILE A 127 -6.02 10.22 2.82
N ASN A 128 -6.41 9.26 1.98
CA ASN A 128 -5.60 8.08 1.68
C ASN A 128 -4.98 8.16 0.29
N PHE A 129 -3.65 8.06 0.25
CA PHE A 129 -2.84 8.04 -0.96
C PHE A 129 -2.46 6.60 -1.37
N PRO A 130 -2.09 6.39 -2.65
CA PRO A 130 -1.51 5.13 -3.08
C PRO A 130 -0.21 4.82 -2.33
N ASN A 131 0.15 3.53 -2.29
CA ASN A 131 1.32 3.08 -1.55
C ASN A 131 2.35 2.43 -2.49
N ILE A 132 2.38 1.11 -2.55
CA ILE A 132 3.56 0.35 -2.99
C ILE A 132 3.78 0.47 -4.49
N PHE A 133 2.80 0.05 -5.29
CA PHE A 133 2.96 -0.10 -6.72
C PHE A 133 2.52 1.13 -7.53
N PRO A 134 1.35 1.75 -7.30
CA PRO A 134 0.97 2.97 -8.02
C PRO A 134 1.92 4.14 -7.72
N ARG A 135 2.65 4.07 -6.58
CA ARG A 135 3.58 5.09 -6.09
C ARG A 135 2.90 6.45 -5.94
N PHE A 136 3.69 7.50 -5.75
CA PHE A 136 3.17 8.86 -5.59
C PHE A 136 2.48 9.33 -6.87
N CYS A 137 1.24 9.82 -6.74
CA CYS A 137 0.46 10.43 -7.84
C CYS A 137 0.40 9.58 -9.12
N GLY A 138 0.38 8.24 -9.01
CA GLY A 138 0.28 7.35 -10.17
C GLY A 138 1.57 7.22 -10.99
N GLN A 139 2.73 7.59 -10.43
CA GLN A 139 4.05 7.43 -11.07
C GLN A 139 4.29 6.02 -11.58
N GLY A 140 3.85 5.00 -10.83
CA GLY A 140 4.00 3.59 -11.22
C GLY A 140 3.35 3.25 -12.56
N PHE A 141 2.32 3.99 -12.97
CA PHE A 141 1.68 3.90 -14.28
C PHE A 141 2.33 4.83 -15.31
N LEU A 142 2.68 6.06 -14.90
CA LEU A 142 3.28 7.05 -15.79
C LEU A 142 4.63 6.57 -16.37
N GLU A 143 5.39 5.77 -15.62
CA GLU A 143 6.70 5.26 -16.01
C GLU A 143 6.64 4.09 -17.01
N ARG A 144 5.44 3.57 -17.32
CA ARG A 144 5.23 2.36 -18.14
C ARG A 144 5.11 2.65 -19.63
N ASP A 145 5.53 1.74 -20.48
CA ASP A 145 5.56 1.95 -21.93
C ASP A 145 4.17 1.87 -22.56
N ASP A 146 3.33 0.91 -22.15
CA ASP A 146 1.96 0.80 -22.65
C ASP A 146 1.05 1.84 -21.97
N LYS A 147 0.97 3.03 -22.58
CA LYS A 147 0.16 4.14 -22.07
C LYS A 147 -1.34 3.85 -22.09
N GLU A 148 -1.81 2.98 -22.96
CA GLU A 148 -3.23 2.60 -22.99
C GLU A 148 -3.56 1.75 -21.77
N LEU A 149 -2.76 0.73 -21.51
CA LEU A 149 -2.88 -0.13 -20.33
C LEU A 149 -2.67 0.66 -19.03
N ALA A 150 -1.66 1.53 -18.99
CA ALA A 150 -1.38 2.38 -17.83
C ALA A 150 -2.55 3.31 -17.49
N ALA A 151 -3.15 3.95 -18.51
CA ALA A 151 -4.31 4.80 -18.31
C ALA A 151 -5.54 4.03 -17.81
N GLU A 152 -5.75 2.80 -18.31
CA GLU A 152 -6.83 1.94 -17.84
C GLU A 152 -6.60 1.50 -16.38
N CYS A 153 -5.38 1.12 -16.02
CA CYS A 153 -5.04 0.76 -14.64
C CYS A 153 -5.22 1.94 -13.66
N LEU A 154 -4.90 3.16 -14.11
CA LEU A 154 -5.12 4.38 -13.32
C LEU A 154 -6.62 4.67 -13.14
N ARG A 155 -7.45 4.47 -14.17
CA ARG A 155 -8.91 4.60 -14.01
C ARG A 155 -9.44 3.59 -13.01
N ILE A 156 -9.07 2.32 -13.14
CA ILE A 156 -9.45 1.26 -12.18
C ILE A 156 -9.05 1.63 -10.75
N TYR A 157 -7.84 2.16 -10.55
CA TYR A 157 -7.40 2.60 -9.22
C TYR A 157 -8.28 3.75 -8.69
N ASN A 158 -8.58 4.75 -9.53
CA ASN A 158 -9.40 5.90 -9.15
C ASN A 158 -10.85 5.49 -8.84
N ASP A 159 -11.43 4.58 -9.62
CA ASP A 159 -12.77 4.07 -9.37
C ASP A 159 -12.79 3.29 -8.05
N TRP A 160 -11.81 2.40 -7.82
CA TRP A 160 -11.69 1.64 -6.57
C TRP A 160 -11.51 2.52 -5.33
N ILE A 161 -10.61 3.52 -5.36
CA ILE A 161 -10.35 4.36 -4.18
C ILE A 161 -11.57 5.23 -3.83
N ILE A 162 -12.38 5.59 -4.83
CA ILE A 162 -13.61 6.37 -4.63
C ILE A 162 -14.77 5.49 -4.21
N ASP A 163 -15.10 4.48 -5.01
CA ASP A 163 -16.32 3.70 -4.87
C ASP A 163 -16.20 2.65 -3.76
N ASP A 164 -15.10 1.91 -3.72
CA ASP A 164 -14.94 0.80 -2.77
C ASP A 164 -14.28 1.26 -1.46
N TRP A 165 -13.14 1.94 -1.53
CA TRP A 165 -12.43 2.38 -0.31
C TRP A 165 -13.11 3.57 0.37
N GLY A 166 -13.51 4.58 -0.39
CA GLY A 166 -14.18 5.78 0.13
C GLY A 166 -15.70 5.62 0.28
N GLY A 167 -16.36 4.90 -0.62
CA GLY A 167 -17.80 4.79 -0.71
C GLY A 167 -18.41 3.66 0.13
N GLY A 168 -17.76 2.48 0.13
CA GLY A 168 -18.21 1.29 0.86
C GLY A 168 -19.33 0.51 0.17
#